data_AF-A0A7L3XJN3-F1
#
_entry.id   AF-A0A7L3XJN3-F1
#
_cell.length_a   1.000
_cell.length_b   1.000
_cell.length_c   1.000
_cell.angle_alpha   90.00
_cell.angle_beta   90.00
_cell.angle_gamma   90.00
#
_symmetry.space_group_name_H-M   'P 1'
#
loop_
_entity.id
_entity.type
_entity.pdbx_description
1 polymer ?
#
loop_
_entity_poly.entity_id
_entity_poly.type
_entity_poly.pdbx_seq_one_letter_code
_entity_poly.pdbx_strand_id
1 'polypeptide(L)'
;MEESTAEPAETVTEPVAEPVPAAEEEEEEEEDEDDLAGRFLQLEREQSALLRALPPFGEPVSHVYHPLDYAWEPHCDFVRRYCRTPKRVLFLGMNPGPFGMAQTGVPFGEAWHVREWLRVVGGVKKPPSEHPKRPVLGLTCRRAEVS
;
A
#
# COMPACT_ATOMS: atom_id res chain seq x y z
N MET A 1 -66.24 -6.38 62.62
CA MET A 1 -65.91 -7.71 62.10
C MET A 1 -65.22 -7.49 60.77
N GLU A 2 -64.09 -8.15 60.64
CA GLU A 2 -63.05 -8.03 59.62
C GLU A 2 -63.56 -7.84 58.18
N GLU A 3 -62.88 -6.99 57.41
CA GLU A 3 -62.34 -7.45 56.14
C GLU A 3 -61.05 -6.69 55.79
N SER A 4 -60.03 -7.49 55.51
CA SER A 4 -58.67 -7.14 55.17
C SER A 4 -58.54 -7.14 53.65
N THR A 5 -58.08 -6.04 53.06
CA THR A 5 -57.70 -6.00 51.65
C THR A 5 -56.29 -5.44 51.54
N ALA A 6 -55.39 -6.31 51.08
CA ALA A 6 -53.98 -6.06 50.85
C ALA A 6 -53.74 -5.26 49.55
N GLU A 7 -52.82 -4.30 49.60
CA GLU A 7 -52.15 -3.74 48.42
C GLU A 7 -50.73 -4.34 48.34
N PRO A 8 -50.25 -4.81 47.17
CA PRO A 8 -48.84 -5.04 46.96
C PRO A 8 -48.18 -3.81 46.34
N ALA A 9 -47.07 -3.36 46.92
CA ALA A 9 -46.20 -2.35 46.33
C ALA A 9 -45.39 -2.96 45.18
N GLU A 10 -45.55 -2.41 43.97
CA GLU A 10 -44.68 -2.70 42.83
C GLU A 10 -43.25 -2.27 43.14
N THR A 11 -42.32 -3.22 43.08
CA THR A 11 -40.89 -2.96 43.19
C THR A 11 -40.35 -2.72 41.79
N VAL A 12 -40.00 -1.47 41.47
CA VAL A 12 -39.35 -1.11 40.21
C VAL A 12 -37.90 -1.59 40.26
N THR A 13 -37.58 -2.63 39.50
CA THR A 13 -36.21 -3.08 39.27
C THR A 13 -35.64 -2.35 38.06
N GLU A 14 -34.59 -1.54 38.27
CA GLU A 14 -33.83 -0.93 37.18
C GLU A 14 -33.02 -1.98 36.41
N PRO A 15 -32.81 -1.83 35.08
CA PRO A 15 -32.00 -2.75 34.31
C PRO A 15 -30.51 -2.47 34.53
N VAL A 16 -29.75 -3.51 34.91
CA VAL A 16 -28.29 -3.48 34.95
C VAL A 16 -27.77 -3.56 33.51
N ALA A 17 -27.12 -2.50 33.04
CA ALA A 17 -26.44 -2.50 31.75
C ALA A 17 -25.18 -3.39 31.82
N GLU A 18 -25.08 -4.37 30.93
CA GLU A 18 -23.86 -5.16 30.74
C GLU A 18 -22.75 -4.29 30.12
N PRO A 19 -21.48 -4.47 30.51
CA PRO A 19 -20.38 -3.72 29.94
C PRO A 19 -20.12 -4.17 28.50
N VAL A 20 -20.22 -3.22 27.57
CA VAL A 20 -19.74 -3.35 26.18
C VAL A 20 -18.22 -3.55 26.21
N PRO A 21 -17.64 -4.54 25.50
CA PRO A 21 -16.20 -4.70 25.45
C PRO A 21 -15.57 -3.47 24.80
N ALA A 22 -14.53 -2.96 25.43
CA ALA A 22 -13.73 -1.84 24.94
C ALA A 22 -13.23 -2.18 23.53
N ALA A 23 -13.44 -1.25 22.59
CA ALA A 23 -12.80 -1.29 21.30
C ALA A 23 -11.29 -1.37 21.54
N GLU A 24 -10.64 -2.39 20.96
CA GLU A 24 -9.20 -2.42 20.84
C GLU A 24 -8.82 -1.17 20.04
N GLU A 25 -8.16 -0.23 20.70
CA GLU A 25 -7.54 0.91 20.03
C GLU A 25 -6.51 0.31 19.07
N GLU A 26 -6.82 0.33 17.77
CA GLU A 26 -5.81 0.12 16.74
C GLU A 26 -4.79 1.25 16.95
N GLU A 27 -3.68 0.93 17.62
CA GLU A 27 -2.53 1.81 17.71
C GLU A 27 -2.14 2.14 16.26
N GLU A 28 -2.49 3.34 15.80
CA GLU A 28 -1.89 3.92 14.61
C GLU A 28 -0.40 4.06 14.95
N GLU A 29 0.39 3.03 14.61
CA GLU A 29 1.85 3.09 14.64
C GLU A 29 2.23 4.33 13.83
N GLU A 30 2.64 5.42 14.50
CA GLU A 30 3.24 6.55 13.83
C GLU A 30 4.41 5.99 13.01
N GLU A 31 4.26 5.99 11.69
CA GLU A 31 5.28 5.47 10.78
C GLU A 31 6.53 6.33 10.96
N ASP A 32 7.47 5.88 11.80
CA ASP A 32 8.73 6.56 12.06
C ASP A 32 9.42 6.83 10.71
N GLU A 33 9.39 8.08 10.24
CA GLU A 33 10.10 8.51 9.02
C GLU A 33 11.62 8.19 9.11
N ASP A 34 12.12 7.98 10.34
CA ASP A 34 13.49 7.63 10.66
C ASP A 34 13.82 6.13 10.57
N ASP A 35 12.83 5.26 10.34
CA ASP A 35 13.07 3.82 10.18
C ASP A 35 13.80 3.51 8.85
N LEU A 36 14.32 2.29 8.71
CA LEU A 36 15.09 1.92 7.51
C LEU A 36 14.26 2.01 6.22
N ALA A 37 12.96 1.71 6.29
CA ALA A 37 12.07 1.75 5.14
C ALA A 37 11.75 3.21 4.75
N GLY A 38 11.47 4.08 5.71
CA GLY A 38 11.27 5.51 5.55
C GLY A 38 12.49 6.17 4.91
N ARG A 39 13.69 5.89 5.43
CA ARG A 39 14.94 6.36 4.84
C ARG A 39 15.17 5.85 3.42
N PHE A 40 14.82 4.60 3.11
CA PHE A 40 14.93 4.06 1.74
C PHE A 40 13.96 4.77 0.78
N LEU A 41 12.71 4.93 1.17
CA LEU A 41 11.68 5.63 0.38
C LEU A 41 12.05 7.10 0.16
N GLN A 42 12.64 7.75 1.17
CA GLN A 42 13.14 9.12 1.06
C GLN A 42 14.25 9.24 0.02
N LEU A 43 15.21 8.31 0.00
CA LEU A 43 16.26 8.25 -1.03
C LEU A 43 15.66 8.08 -2.44
N GLU A 44 14.62 7.27 -2.60
CA GLU A 44 13.95 7.09 -3.88
C GLU A 44 13.17 8.33 -4.33
N ARG A 45 12.58 9.09 -3.39
CA ARG A 45 11.96 10.40 -3.69
C ARG A 45 12.99 11.43 -4.13
N GLU A 46 14.12 11.50 -3.45
CA GLU A 46 15.23 12.37 -3.82
C GLU A 46 15.78 12.02 -5.21
N GLN A 47 16.03 10.73 -5.48
CA GLN A 47 16.40 10.25 -6.80
C GLN A 47 15.36 10.62 -7.86
N SER A 48 14.07 10.41 -7.56
CA SER A 48 12.97 10.75 -8.48
C SER A 48 12.94 12.25 -8.79
N ALA A 49 13.24 13.10 -7.82
CA ALA A 49 13.37 14.55 -8.03
C ALA A 49 14.53 14.89 -8.98
N LEU A 50 15.69 14.23 -8.81
CA LEU A 50 16.84 14.39 -9.72
C LEU A 50 16.53 13.92 -11.14
N LEU A 51 15.84 12.79 -11.30
CA LEU A 51 15.43 12.28 -12.61
C LEU A 51 14.45 13.23 -13.31
N ARG A 52 13.50 13.81 -12.59
CA ARG A 52 12.56 14.81 -13.12
C ARG A 52 13.23 16.11 -13.55
N ALA A 53 14.40 16.43 -12.98
CA ALA A 53 15.17 17.62 -13.35
C ALA A 53 16.04 17.42 -14.60
N LEU A 54 16.12 16.19 -15.15
CA LEU A 54 16.83 15.95 -16.40
C LEU A 54 16.20 16.74 -17.55
N PRO A 55 17.00 17.20 -18.53
CA PRO A 55 16.45 17.81 -19.73
C PRO A 55 15.55 16.81 -20.48
N PRO A 56 14.58 17.29 -21.28
CA PRO A 56 13.72 16.41 -22.07
C PRO A 56 14.55 15.45 -22.93
N PHE A 57 14.13 14.19 -22.94
CA PHE A 57 14.77 13.17 -23.77
C PHE A 57 14.51 13.48 -25.25
N GLY A 58 15.58 13.52 -26.05
CA GLY A 58 15.49 13.65 -27.50
C GLY A 58 15.11 12.33 -28.18
N GLU A 59 14.98 12.37 -29.50
CA GLU A 59 14.78 11.16 -30.30
C GLU A 59 15.87 10.09 -30.02
N PRO A 60 15.51 8.78 -30.01
CA PRO A 60 14.22 8.20 -30.41
C PRO A 60 13.22 8.02 -29.23
N VAL A 61 13.46 8.65 -28.08
CA VAL A 61 12.60 8.50 -26.91
C VAL A 61 11.28 9.23 -27.13
N SER A 62 10.16 8.49 -27.13
CA SER A 62 8.82 9.05 -27.31
C SER A 62 7.98 9.07 -26.03
N HIS A 63 8.27 8.16 -25.08
CA HIS A 63 7.53 8.01 -23.84
C HIS A 63 8.49 7.64 -22.71
N VAL A 64 8.27 8.21 -21.53
CA VAL A 64 9.04 7.93 -20.32
C VAL A 64 8.07 7.64 -19.20
N TYR A 65 8.18 6.44 -18.63
CA TYR A 65 7.33 6.02 -17.51
C TYR A 65 8.19 5.98 -16.26
N HIS A 66 7.68 6.59 -15.20
CA HIS A 66 8.29 6.53 -13.87
C HIS A 66 7.33 5.83 -12.90
N PRO A 67 7.47 4.50 -12.69
CA PRO A 67 6.52 3.75 -11.85
C PRO A 67 6.44 4.26 -10.42
N LEU A 68 7.50 4.88 -9.90
CA LEU A 68 7.49 5.46 -8.55
C LEU A 68 6.61 6.72 -8.44
N ASP A 69 6.10 7.28 -9.54
CA ASP A 69 5.07 8.32 -9.50
C ASP A 69 3.65 7.72 -9.44
N TYR A 70 3.34 6.78 -10.36
CA TYR A 70 1.97 6.30 -10.55
C TYR A 70 1.65 5.00 -9.80
N ALA A 71 2.64 4.22 -9.40
CA ALA A 71 2.51 2.99 -8.62
C ALA A 71 3.21 3.14 -7.24
N TRP A 72 3.21 4.36 -6.69
CA TRP A 72 3.88 4.67 -5.43
C TRP A 72 3.27 3.90 -4.24
N GLU A 73 1.94 3.79 -4.17
CA GLU A 73 1.26 3.10 -3.06
C GLU A 73 1.72 1.63 -2.90
N PRO A 74 1.63 0.76 -3.93
CA PRO A 74 2.13 -0.60 -3.80
C PRO A 74 3.66 -0.69 -3.63
N HIS A 75 4.41 0.28 -4.17
CA HIS A 75 5.84 0.34 -3.93
C HIS A 75 6.17 0.62 -2.45
N CYS A 76 5.50 1.58 -1.82
CA CYS A 76 5.63 1.86 -0.39
C CYS A 76 5.25 0.66 0.47
N ASP A 77 4.12 0.01 0.19
CA ASP A 77 3.70 -1.18 0.92
C ASP A 77 4.77 -2.30 0.81
N PHE A 78 5.33 -2.52 -0.39
CA PHE A 78 6.44 -3.46 -0.57
C PHE A 78 7.67 -3.10 0.28
N VAL A 79 8.12 -1.84 0.25
CA VAL A 79 9.31 -1.41 0.99
C VAL A 79 9.09 -1.51 2.50
N ARG A 80 7.95 -1.03 3.03
CA ARG A 80 7.64 -1.11 4.47
C ARG A 80 7.45 -2.54 4.95
N ARG A 81 6.92 -3.42 4.10
CA ARG A 81 6.79 -4.84 4.41
C ARG A 81 8.13 -5.56 4.49
N TYR A 82 9.08 -5.28 3.60
CA TYR A 82 10.28 -6.11 3.42
C TYR A 82 11.61 -5.44 3.82
N CYS A 83 11.66 -4.11 3.96
CA CYS A 83 12.86 -3.33 4.30
C CYS A 83 12.97 -2.97 5.80
N ARG A 84 12.43 -3.80 6.69
CA ARG A 84 12.41 -3.52 8.15
C ARG A 84 13.76 -3.68 8.85
N THR A 85 14.74 -4.29 8.20
CA THR A 85 16.04 -4.62 8.79
C THR A 85 17.16 -4.51 7.76
N PRO A 86 18.42 -4.24 8.19
CA PRO A 86 19.56 -4.20 7.28
C PRO A 86 19.75 -5.50 6.50
N LYS A 87 20.10 -5.38 5.22
CA LYS A 87 20.31 -6.52 4.32
C LYS A 87 21.80 -6.71 4.03
N ARG A 88 22.27 -7.97 4.05
CA ARG A 88 23.65 -8.33 3.66
C ARG A 88 23.83 -8.43 2.14
N VAL A 89 22.73 -8.65 1.43
CA VAL A 89 22.70 -8.88 -0.02
C VAL A 89 21.64 -7.97 -0.61
N LEU A 90 21.98 -7.31 -1.71
CA LEU A 90 21.08 -6.51 -2.52
C LEU A 90 21.07 -7.10 -3.95
N PHE A 91 19.90 -7.53 -4.39
CA PHE A 91 19.69 -7.89 -5.80
C PHE A 91 19.34 -6.61 -6.57
N LEU A 92 20.08 -6.34 -7.65
CA LEU A 92 19.95 -5.11 -8.43
C LEU A 92 19.68 -5.45 -9.89
N GLY A 93 18.48 -5.07 -10.37
CA GLY A 93 18.14 -5.09 -11.79
C GLY A 93 18.61 -3.83 -12.51
N MET A 94 18.33 -3.74 -13.81
CA MET A 94 18.65 -2.53 -14.60
C MET A 94 17.56 -1.46 -14.48
N ASN A 95 16.33 -1.79 -14.90
CA ASN A 95 15.20 -0.88 -14.95
C ASN A 95 13.87 -1.65 -15.06
N PRO A 96 12.72 -0.99 -14.81
CA PRO A 96 11.41 -1.63 -14.89
C PRO A 96 11.13 -2.28 -16.25
N GLY A 97 10.69 -3.54 -16.22
CA GLY A 97 10.08 -4.20 -17.37
C GLY A 97 8.60 -3.77 -17.55
N PRO A 98 8.05 -3.89 -18.77
CA PRO A 98 6.73 -3.36 -19.10
C PRO A 98 5.57 -4.15 -18.48
N PHE A 99 5.79 -5.37 -18.00
CA PHE A 99 4.73 -6.23 -17.44
C PHE A 99 4.92 -6.60 -15.97
N GLY A 100 6.07 -6.28 -15.37
CA GLY A 100 6.27 -6.36 -13.92
C GLY A 100 6.26 -4.98 -13.28
N MET A 101 7.43 -4.42 -12.97
CA MET A 101 7.51 -3.20 -12.14
C MET A 101 6.78 -1.98 -12.74
N ALA A 102 6.71 -1.84 -14.08
CA ALA A 102 5.92 -0.76 -14.70
C ALA A 102 4.40 -0.93 -14.51
N GLN A 103 3.93 -2.09 -14.05
CA GLN A 103 2.54 -2.35 -13.72
C GLN A 103 2.31 -2.27 -12.21
N THR A 104 3.29 -2.70 -11.40
CA THR A 104 3.07 -3.01 -9.99
C THR A 104 3.80 -2.11 -9.02
N GLY A 105 4.82 -1.36 -9.48
CA GLY A 105 5.73 -0.63 -8.60
C GLY A 105 6.77 -1.52 -7.89
N VAL A 106 6.69 -2.84 -8.00
CA VAL A 106 7.60 -3.77 -7.31
C VAL A 106 8.72 -4.25 -8.24
N PRO A 107 10.00 -4.23 -7.82
CA PRO A 107 11.11 -4.77 -8.63
C PRO A 107 10.89 -6.24 -9.00
N PHE A 108 11.10 -6.59 -10.27
CA PHE A 108 10.75 -7.93 -10.83
C PHE A 108 9.30 -8.36 -10.54
N GLY A 109 8.40 -7.39 -10.36
CA GLY A 109 7.09 -7.60 -9.79
C GLY A 109 6.04 -8.02 -10.80
N GLU A 110 6.06 -9.27 -11.25
CA GLU A 110 4.93 -9.87 -11.97
C GLU A 110 3.65 -9.82 -11.11
N ALA A 111 2.53 -9.40 -11.72
CA ALA A 111 1.34 -8.98 -10.98
C ALA A 111 0.73 -10.07 -10.10
N TRP A 112 0.73 -11.33 -10.54
CA TRP A 112 0.24 -12.44 -9.73
C TRP A 112 1.13 -12.68 -8.50
N HIS A 113 2.45 -12.74 -8.65
CA HIS A 113 3.37 -12.91 -7.52
C HIS A 113 3.30 -11.73 -6.55
N VAL A 114 3.20 -10.50 -7.04
CA VAL A 114 3.06 -9.32 -6.19
C VAL A 114 1.80 -9.40 -5.33
N ARG A 115 0.65 -9.74 -5.93
CA ARG A 115 -0.62 -9.80 -5.20
C ARG A 115 -0.79 -11.05 -4.34
N GLU A 116 -0.43 -12.22 -4.85
CA GLU A 116 -0.73 -13.50 -4.22
C GLU A 116 0.38 -14.03 -3.31
N TRP A 117 1.65 -13.71 -3.62
CA TRP A 117 2.78 -14.20 -2.84
C TRP A 117 3.36 -13.11 -1.93
N LEU A 118 3.72 -11.94 -2.50
CA LEU A 118 4.22 -10.81 -1.71
C LEU A 118 3.11 -10.11 -0.91
N ARG A 119 1.84 -10.35 -1.26
CA ARG A 119 0.67 -9.74 -0.61
C ARG A 119 0.76 -8.21 -0.57
N VAL A 120 1.30 -7.63 -1.63
CA VAL A 120 1.43 -6.19 -1.77
C VAL A 120 0.12 -5.60 -2.30
N VAL A 121 -0.30 -4.50 -1.70
CA VAL A 121 -1.55 -3.80 -2.02
C VAL A 121 -1.31 -2.32 -2.29
N GLY A 122 -2.23 -1.68 -3.02
CA GLY A 122 -2.18 -0.25 -3.30
C GLY A 122 -2.75 0.12 -4.66
N GLY A 123 -3.12 1.38 -4.82
CA GLY A 123 -3.62 1.93 -6.06
C GLY A 123 -2.51 2.16 -7.08
N VAL A 124 -2.77 1.80 -8.34
CA VAL A 124 -1.91 2.14 -9.48
C VAL A 124 -2.63 3.11 -10.39
N LYS A 125 -2.08 4.32 -10.52
CA LYS A 125 -2.54 5.38 -11.41
C LYS A 125 -1.96 5.19 -12.82
N LYS A 126 -2.33 6.08 -13.74
CA LYS A 126 -1.76 6.12 -15.09
C LYS A 126 -0.60 7.10 -15.18
N PRO A 127 0.44 6.83 -15.99
CA PRO A 127 1.43 7.84 -16.32
C PRO A 127 0.78 8.96 -17.19
N PRO A 128 1.36 10.17 -17.23
CA PRO A 128 0.77 11.30 -17.96
C PRO A 128 0.59 11.07 -19.47
N SER A 129 1.44 10.24 -20.08
CA SER A 129 1.38 9.89 -21.50
C SER A 129 1.58 8.38 -21.66
N GLU A 130 0.49 7.67 -22.00
CA GLU A 130 0.52 6.23 -22.27
C GLU A 130 0.65 5.95 -23.77
N HIS A 131 1.53 5.03 -24.11
CA HIS A 131 1.65 4.50 -25.47
C HIS A 131 0.59 3.40 -25.60
N PRO A 132 -0.23 3.38 -26.67
CA PRO A 132 -1.35 2.42 -26.78
C PRO A 132 -0.94 0.94 -26.69
N LYS A 133 0.28 0.58 -27.11
CA LYS A 133 0.84 -0.78 -27.02
C LYS A 133 1.50 -1.12 -25.67
N ARG A 134 1.54 -0.19 -24.71
CA ARG A 134 2.15 -0.34 -23.38
C ARG A 134 1.25 0.29 -22.30
N PRO A 135 -0.03 -0.11 -22.18
CA PRO A 135 -0.88 0.41 -21.13
C PRO A 135 -0.43 -0.07 -19.75
N VAL A 136 -0.61 0.76 -18.73
CA VAL A 136 -0.50 0.42 -17.31
C VAL A 136 -1.87 -0.06 -16.81
N LEU A 137 -1.98 -1.33 -16.47
CA LEU A 137 -3.19 -1.99 -15.97
C LEU A 137 -3.12 -2.27 -14.46
N GLY A 138 -2.02 -1.90 -13.81
CA GLY A 138 -1.84 -2.09 -12.38
C GLY A 138 -1.66 -3.55 -11.98
N LEU A 139 -2.01 -3.85 -10.73
CA LEU A 139 -2.03 -5.21 -10.16
C LEU A 139 -3.03 -6.16 -10.84
N THR A 140 -3.84 -5.67 -11.79
CA THR A 140 -4.78 -6.49 -12.58
C THR A 140 -4.21 -6.92 -13.94
N CYS A 141 -2.97 -6.51 -14.26
CA CYS A 141 -2.29 -6.92 -15.49
C CYS A 141 -2.28 -8.45 -15.61
N ARG A 142 -2.78 -8.97 -16.72
CA ARG A 142 -2.84 -10.43 -17.00
C ARG A 142 -1.63 -10.95 -17.76
N ARG A 143 -0.74 -10.06 -18.19
CA ARG A 143 0.47 -10.43 -18.91
C ARG A 143 1.56 -10.75 -17.90
N ALA A 144 2.09 -11.95 -17.97
CA ALA A 144 3.23 -12.33 -17.15
C ALA A 144 4.51 -11.68 -17.69
N GLU A 145 5.36 -11.22 -16.78
CA GLU A 145 6.78 -10.95 -17.05
C GLU A 145 7.54 -12.26 -16.86
N VAL A 146 8.39 -12.62 -17.84
CA VAL A 146 9.13 -13.90 -17.84
C VAL A 146 10.50 -13.78 -17.16
N SER A 147 11.00 -12.55 -17.05
CA SER A 147 12.31 -12.21 -16.50
C SER A 147 12.44 -12.49 -15.01
#